data_AF-A0A963IL10-F1
#
_entry.id   AF-A0A963IL10-F1
#
_cell.length_a   1.000
_cell.length_b   1.000
_cell.length_c   1.000
_cell.angle_alpha   90.00
_cell.angle_beta   90.00
_cell.angle_gamma   90.00
#
_symmetry.space_group_name_H-M   'P 1'
#
loop_
_entity.id
_entity.type
_entity.pdbx_description
1 polymer ?
#
loop_
_entity_poly.entity_id
_entity_poly.type
_entity_poly.pdbx_seq_one_letter_code
_entity_poly.pdbx_strand_id
1 'polypeptide(L)'
;AGVLGFLGIVVFSLVGVHARLEGITSGSNIPADVARGLGFAGFFAMIAVMISSAASTLDSTFSSLSKSVAQELPMLAGRGPLPRAVRAGALTMVVFALLGNLPMLAGTDILKATTISGTMVIGLAPIFLFSRWVGYSPLSFHLAFWSGMLLGVLQAMQLIPASWAIGDGKYAILLGTNLYGLALCSAAFFLPLLSARNRLRGCENPV
;
A
#
# COMPACT_ATOMS: atom_id res chain seq x y z
N ALA A 1 -8.73 15.29 -1.13
CA ALA A 1 -8.25 14.01 -1.68
C ALA A 1 -8.77 12.80 -0.89
N GLY A 2 -8.42 12.65 0.41
CA GLY A 2 -8.80 11.46 1.21
C GLY A 2 -10.30 11.17 1.29
N VAL A 3 -11.14 12.18 1.56
CA VAL A 3 -12.61 12.01 1.65
C VAL A 3 -13.23 11.56 0.32
N LEU A 4 -12.80 12.14 -0.80
CA LEU A 4 -13.24 11.74 -2.13
C LEU A 4 -12.79 10.32 -2.48
N GLY A 5 -11.57 9.94 -2.10
CA GLY A 5 -11.07 8.58 -2.26
C GLY A 5 -11.89 7.57 -1.45
N PHE A 6 -12.19 7.88 -0.19
CA PHE A 6 -13.05 7.05 0.65
C PHE A 6 -14.45 6.87 0.05
N LEU A 7 -15.08 7.97 -0.40
CA LEU A 7 -16.37 7.90 -1.09
C LEU A 7 -16.28 7.02 -2.34
N GLY A 8 -15.22 7.17 -3.13
CA GLY A 8 -14.97 6.33 -4.30
C GLY A 8 -14.85 4.84 -3.97
N ILE A 9 -14.13 4.48 -2.89
CA ILE A 9 -14.02 3.09 -2.41
C ILE A 9 -15.39 2.55 -2.01
N VAL A 10 -16.19 3.33 -1.29
CA VAL A 10 -17.54 2.93 -0.87
C VAL A 10 -18.44 2.69 -2.08
N VAL A 11 -18.47 3.61 -3.03
CA VAL A 11 -19.28 3.48 -4.26
C VAL A 11 -18.81 2.29 -5.10
N PHE A 12 -17.50 2.08 -5.24
CA PHE A 12 -16.96 0.95 -5.99
C PHE A 12 -17.22 -0.39 -5.30
N SER A 13 -17.25 -0.44 -3.97
CA SER A 13 -17.64 -1.63 -3.20
C SER A 13 -19.07 -2.09 -3.54
N LEU A 14 -19.99 -1.16 -3.79
CA LEU A 14 -21.36 -1.47 -4.20
C LEU A 14 -21.44 -2.22 -5.55
N VAL A 15 -20.47 -2.01 -6.45
CA VAL A 15 -20.39 -2.74 -7.73
C VAL A 15 -20.20 -4.24 -7.48
N GLY A 16 -19.38 -4.62 -6.49
CA GLY A 16 -19.20 -6.01 -6.10
C GLY A 16 -20.44 -6.62 -5.43
N VAL A 17 -21.18 -5.82 -4.65
CA VAL A 17 -22.46 -6.23 -4.07
C VAL A 17 -23.49 -6.48 -5.17
N HIS A 18 -23.59 -5.58 -6.14
CA HIS A 18 -24.48 -5.72 -7.29
C HIS A 18 -24.16 -6.97 -8.11
N ALA A 19 -22.89 -7.21 -8.44
CA ALA A 19 -22.44 -8.43 -9.13
C ALA A 19 -22.85 -9.72 -8.40
N ARG A 20 -22.78 -9.72 -7.06
CA ARG A 20 -23.19 -10.85 -6.23
C ARG A 20 -24.71 -11.08 -6.25
N LEU A 21 -25.51 -10.01 -6.28
CA LEU A 21 -26.97 -10.09 -6.36
C LEU A 21 -27.44 -10.61 -7.72
N GLU A 22 -26.73 -10.27 -8.81
CA GLU A 22 -27.03 -10.73 -10.17
C GLU A 22 -26.53 -12.16 -10.46
N GLY A 23 -25.84 -12.81 -9.52
CA GLY A 23 -25.33 -14.17 -9.69
C GLY A 23 -24.17 -14.27 -10.68
N ILE A 24 -23.51 -13.15 -11.00
CA ILE A 24 -22.32 -13.13 -11.87
C ILE A 24 -21.21 -13.87 -11.12
N THR A 25 -20.93 -15.10 -11.58
CA THR A 25 -19.89 -15.96 -11.00
C THR A 25 -18.57 -15.23 -10.99
N SER A 26 -17.88 -15.30 -9.85
CA SER A 26 -16.67 -14.56 -9.49
C SER A 26 -15.50 -14.79 -10.46
N GLY A 27 -15.55 -14.14 -11.63
CA GLY A 27 -14.41 -13.95 -12.51
C GLY A 27 -13.34 -13.11 -11.81
N SER A 28 -12.09 -13.22 -12.29
CA SER A 28 -10.97 -12.46 -11.74
C SER A 28 -11.10 -10.93 -11.91
N ASN A 29 -12.08 -10.46 -12.70
CA ASN A 29 -12.28 -9.04 -13.00
C ASN A 29 -13.77 -8.62 -12.92
N ILE A 30 -14.29 -8.60 -11.69
CA ILE A 30 -15.68 -8.24 -11.35
C ILE A 30 -16.16 -6.92 -12.02
N PRO A 31 -15.38 -5.82 -12.05
CA PRO A 31 -15.83 -4.58 -12.70
C PRO A 31 -16.03 -4.71 -14.22
N ALA A 32 -15.17 -5.47 -14.89
CA ALA A 32 -15.30 -5.70 -16.34
C ALA A 32 -16.49 -6.62 -16.65
N ASP A 33 -16.77 -7.59 -15.79
CA ASP A 33 -17.90 -8.50 -15.94
C ASP A 33 -19.25 -7.81 -15.68
N VAL A 34 -19.32 -6.91 -14.69
CA VAL A 34 -20.50 -6.03 -14.49
C VAL A 34 -20.70 -5.10 -15.69
N ALA A 35 -19.61 -4.54 -16.24
CA ALA A 35 -19.68 -3.67 -17.40
C ALA A 35 -20.22 -4.37 -18.65
N ARG A 36 -19.97 -5.69 -18.80
CA ARG A 36 -20.56 -6.50 -19.88
C ARG A 36 -22.08 -6.62 -19.75
N GLY A 37 -22.61 -6.65 -18.53
CA GLY A 37 -24.05 -6.66 -18.25
C GLY A 37 -24.78 -5.37 -18.66
N LEU A 38 -24.06 -4.24 -18.69
CA LEU A 38 -24.59 -2.91 -19.03
C LEU A 38 -24.66 -2.64 -20.55
N GLY A 39 -24.31 -3.62 -21.40
CA GLY A 39 -24.32 -3.51 -22.86
C GLY A 39 -23.03 -2.94 -23.46
N PHE A 40 -22.95 -2.93 -24.80
CA PHE A 40 -21.71 -2.62 -25.55
C PHE A 40 -21.14 -1.22 -25.25
N ALA A 41 -21.99 -0.21 -25.15
CA ALA A 41 -21.57 1.16 -24.86
C ALA A 41 -21.01 1.31 -23.42
N GLY A 42 -21.65 0.67 -22.44
CA GLY A 42 -21.18 0.65 -21.05
C GLY A 42 -19.86 -0.09 -20.89
N PHE A 43 -19.71 -1.24 -21.55
CA PHE A 43 -18.46 -2.00 -21.59
C PHE A 43 -17.31 -1.20 -22.18
N PHE A 44 -17.52 -0.51 -23.31
CA PHE A 44 -16.49 0.30 -23.95
C PHE A 44 -16.07 1.51 -23.10
N ALA A 45 -17.05 2.21 -22.51
CA ALA A 45 -16.78 3.32 -21.60
C ALA A 45 -15.95 2.88 -20.39
N MET A 46 -16.30 1.74 -19.79
CA MET A 46 -15.56 1.17 -18.66
C MET A 46 -14.13 0.80 -19.02
N ILE A 47 -13.91 0.14 -20.17
CA ILE A 47 -12.55 -0.16 -20.65
C ILE A 47 -11.73 1.12 -20.85
N ALA A 48 -12.30 2.14 -21.51
CA ALA A 48 -11.60 3.39 -21.76
C ALA A 48 -11.18 4.09 -20.46
N VAL A 49 -12.08 4.15 -19.48
CA VAL A 49 -11.81 4.75 -18.17
C VAL A 49 -10.76 3.94 -17.40
N MET A 50 -10.86 2.61 -17.40
CA MET A 50 -9.92 1.74 -16.69
C MET A 50 -8.51 1.81 -17.30
N ILE A 51 -8.39 1.77 -18.63
CA ILE A 51 -7.09 1.90 -19.32
C ILE A 51 -6.47 3.27 -19.04
N SER A 52 -7.26 4.35 -19.14
CA SER A 52 -6.79 5.71 -18.88
C SER A 52 -6.31 5.90 -17.43
N SER A 53 -7.09 5.41 -16.45
CA SER A 53 -6.69 5.47 -15.03
C SER A 53 -5.45 4.63 -14.73
N ALA A 54 -5.35 3.43 -15.31
CA ALA A 54 -4.19 2.57 -15.15
C ALA A 54 -2.93 3.21 -15.74
N ALA A 55 -3.03 3.78 -16.95
CA ALA A 55 -1.93 4.49 -17.60
C ALA A 55 -1.45 5.68 -16.76
N SER A 56 -2.35 6.53 -16.28
CA SER A 56 -2.01 7.68 -15.43
C SER A 56 -1.31 7.27 -14.12
N THR A 57 -1.72 6.15 -13.53
CA THR A 57 -1.10 5.60 -12.32
C THR A 57 0.30 5.06 -12.62
N LEU A 58 0.49 4.40 -13.77
CA LEU A 58 1.80 3.91 -14.20
C LEU A 58 2.75 5.06 -14.54
N ASP A 59 2.30 6.07 -15.27
CA ASP A 59 3.11 7.24 -15.63
C ASP A 59 3.65 7.97 -14.39
N SER A 60 2.79 8.23 -13.42
CA SER A 60 3.19 8.88 -12.16
C SER A 60 4.12 8.01 -11.32
N THR A 61 3.91 6.69 -11.31
CA THR A 61 4.78 5.73 -10.62
C THR A 61 6.17 5.67 -11.26
N PHE A 62 6.24 5.51 -12.58
CA PHE A 62 7.50 5.46 -13.32
C PHE A 62 8.26 6.78 -13.24
N SER A 63 7.57 7.92 -13.32
CA SER A 63 8.19 9.23 -13.12
C SER A 63 8.80 9.35 -11.71
N SER A 64 8.05 8.98 -10.67
CA SER A 64 8.52 9.04 -9.28
C SER A 64 9.70 8.10 -9.02
N LEU A 65 9.64 6.85 -9.53
CA LEU A 65 10.74 5.89 -9.44
C LEU A 65 11.98 6.38 -10.19
N SER A 66 11.80 6.94 -11.39
CA SER A 66 12.91 7.48 -12.19
C SER A 66 13.64 8.61 -11.46
N LYS A 67 12.90 9.51 -10.81
CA LYS A 67 13.46 10.60 -10.00
C LYS A 67 14.16 10.06 -8.75
N SER A 68 13.53 9.09 -8.08
CA SER A 68 14.10 8.48 -6.88
C SER A 68 15.46 7.85 -7.16
N VAL A 69 15.57 7.06 -8.24
CA VAL A 69 16.83 6.36 -8.60
C VAL A 69 17.87 7.31 -9.22
N ALA A 70 17.45 8.22 -10.11
CA ALA A 70 18.39 9.05 -10.86
C ALA A 70 18.88 10.30 -10.10
N GLN A 71 18.15 10.77 -9.08
CA GLN A 71 18.46 11.99 -8.35
C GLN A 71 18.49 11.79 -6.84
N GLU A 72 17.43 11.27 -6.24
CA GLU A 72 17.28 11.26 -4.78
C GLU A 72 18.25 10.28 -4.10
N LEU A 73 18.41 9.06 -4.64
CA LEU A 73 19.33 8.05 -4.10
C LEU A 73 20.81 8.49 -4.17
N PRO A 74 21.32 9.02 -5.30
CA PRO A 74 22.67 9.59 -5.36
C PRO A 74 22.88 10.75 -4.38
N MET A 75 21.91 11.66 -4.28
CA MET A 75 21.98 12.79 -3.36
C MET A 75 22.00 12.33 -1.89
N LEU A 76 21.19 11.33 -1.53
CA LEU A 76 21.21 10.72 -0.19
C LEU A 76 22.54 10.04 0.13
N ALA A 77 23.21 9.48 -0.88
CA ALA A 77 24.53 8.86 -0.76
C ALA A 77 25.69 9.88 -0.74
N GLY A 78 25.39 11.18 -0.66
CA GLY A 78 26.38 12.26 -0.65
C GLY A 78 27.07 12.48 -2.00
N ARG A 79 26.51 11.94 -3.10
CA ARG A 79 27.02 12.12 -4.45
C ARG A 79 26.24 13.22 -5.18
N GLY A 80 26.91 13.89 -6.11
CA GLY A 80 26.23 14.79 -7.05
C GLY A 80 25.22 14.03 -7.93
N PRO A 81 24.28 14.75 -8.57
CA PRO A 81 23.31 14.15 -9.49
C PRO A 81 24.04 13.37 -10.60
N LEU A 82 23.45 12.26 -11.04
CA LEU A 82 24.09 11.39 -12.03
C LEU A 82 24.40 12.19 -13.31
N PRO A 83 25.60 12.02 -13.94
CA PRO A 83 26.01 12.76 -15.13
C PRO A 83 25.05 12.64 -16.32
N ARG A 84 24.17 11.64 -16.30
CA ARG A 84 23.10 11.40 -17.28
C ARG A 84 21.78 11.04 -16.59
N ALA A 85 21.34 11.85 -15.62
CA ALA A 85 20.14 11.60 -14.82
C ALA A 85 18.89 11.25 -15.67
N VAL A 86 18.69 11.92 -16.81
CA VAL A 86 17.57 11.59 -17.73
C VAL A 86 17.68 10.19 -18.33
N ARG A 87 18.88 9.77 -18.79
CA ARG A 87 19.09 8.42 -19.32
C ARG A 87 18.98 7.36 -18.23
N ALA A 88 19.48 7.65 -17.03
CA ALA A 88 19.35 6.76 -15.88
C ALA A 88 17.89 6.60 -15.45
N GLY A 89 17.12 7.69 -15.45
CA GLY A 89 15.68 7.68 -15.20
C GLY A 89 14.93 6.86 -16.24
N ALA A 90 15.19 7.07 -17.54
CA ALA A 90 14.59 6.30 -18.62
C ALA A 90 14.93 4.79 -18.52
N LEU A 91 16.18 4.45 -18.21
CA LEU A 91 16.59 3.07 -17.97
C LEU A 91 15.83 2.46 -16.78
N THR A 92 15.66 3.23 -15.70
CA THR A 92 14.88 2.80 -14.53
C THR A 92 13.44 2.47 -14.94
N MET A 93 12.78 3.32 -15.74
CA MET A 93 11.43 3.04 -16.24
C MET A 93 11.37 1.73 -17.04
N VAL A 94 12.31 1.51 -17.96
CA VAL A 94 12.37 0.28 -18.78
C VAL A 94 12.58 -0.96 -17.90
N VAL A 95 13.54 -0.91 -16.97
CA VAL A 95 13.83 -2.03 -16.06
C VAL A 95 12.61 -2.36 -15.21
N PHE A 96 11.97 -1.36 -14.61
CA PHE A 96 10.77 -1.59 -13.79
C PHE A 96 9.55 -2.03 -14.61
N ALA A 97 9.40 -1.57 -15.85
CA ALA A 97 8.34 -2.05 -16.75
C ALA A 97 8.52 -3.54 -17.08
N LEU A 98 9.76 -3.97 -17.34
CA LEU A 98 10.08 -5.39 -17.59
C LEU A 98 9.89 -6.24 -16.33
N LEU A 99 10.45 -5.80 -15.20
CA LEU A 99 10.33 -6.50 -13.92
C LEU A 99 8.88 -6.59 -13.43
N GLY A 100 8.09 -5.52 -13.59
CA GLY A 100 6.70 -5.46 -13.20
C GLY A 100 5.80 -6.44 -13.97
N ASN A 101 6.19 -6.82 -15.19
CA ASN A 101 5.49 -7.83 -15.98
C ASN A 101 5.88 -9.28 -15.61
N LEU A 102 7.02 -9.51 -14.94
CA LEU A 102 7.47 -10.86 -14.58
C LEU A 102 6.45 -11.61 -13.69
N PRO A 103 5.87 -11.02 -12.63
CA PRO A 103 4.85 -11.69 -11.82
C PRO A 103 3.61 -12.09 -12.63
N MET A 104 3.25 -11.33 -13.66
CA MET A 104 2.12 -11.70 -14.53
C MET A 104 2.41 -12.95 -15.35
N LEU A 105 3.64 -13.11 -15.83
CA LEU A 105 4.09 -14.31 -16.54
C LEU A 105 4.18 -15.54 -15.63
N ALA A 106 4.45 -15.33 -14.34
CA ALA A 106 4.52 -16.39 -13.33
C ALA A 106 3.13 -16.82 -12.79
N GLY A 107 2.03 -16.24 -13.28
CA GLY A 107 0.67 -16.62 -12.87
C GLY A 107 0.30 -16.21 -11.44
N THR A 108 1.00 -15.23 -10.84
CA THR A 108 0.64 -14.73 -9.51
C THR A 108 -0.72 -14.04 -9.50
N ASP A 109 -1.50 -14.30 -8.46
CA ASP A 109 -2.80 -13.66 -8.23
C ASP A 109 -2.60 -12.16 -7.99
N ILE A 110 -2.98 -11.33 -8.98
CA ILE A 110 -2.73 -9.87 -9.01
C ILE A 110 -3.23 -9.21 -7.72
N LEU A 111 -4.41 -9.62 -7.23
CA LEU A 111 -4.99 -9.06 -6.01
C LEU A 111 -4.15 -9.38 -4.76
N LYS A 112 -3.48 -10.54 -4.71
CA LYS A 112 -2.60 -10.88 -3.58
C LYS A 112 -1.36 -10.00 -3.57
N ALA A 113 -0.76 -9.74 -4.74
CA ALA A 113 0.43 -8.89 -4.82
C ALA A 113 0.15 -7.46 -4.33
N THR A 114 -0.95 -6.85 -4.78
CA THR A 114 -1.35 -5.49 -4.36
C THR A 114 -1.71 -5.44 -2.88
N THR A 115 -2.39 -6.45 -2.35
CA THR A 115 -2.80 -6.47 -0.93
C THR A 115 -1.64 -6.72 0.02
N ILE A 116 -0.72 -7.63 -0.32
CA ILE A 116 0.49 -7.89 0.47
C ILE A 116 1.36 -6.63 0.56
N SER A 117 1.57 -5.94 -0.57
CA SER A 117 2.31 -4.66 -0.58
C SER A 117 1.61 -3.59 0.27
N GLY A 118 0.28 -3.50 0.19
CA GLY A 118 -0.51 -2.61 1.04
C GLY A 118 -0.31 -2.88 2.54
N THR A 119 -0.26 -4.16 2.95
CA THR A 119 0.01 -4.55 4.34
C THR A 119 1.43 -4.16 4.78
N MET A 120 2.44 -4.25 3.91
CA MET A 120 3.80 -3.79 4.24
C MET A 120 3.84 -2.29 4.54
N VAL A 121 3.08 -1.50 3.78
CA VAL A 121 3.08 -0.03 3.87
C VAL A 121 2.20 0.49 5.01
N ILE A 122 1.38 -0.37 5.65
CA ILE A 122 0.48 0.02 6.74
C ILE A 122 1.20 0.68 7.93
N GLY A 123 2.49 0.35 8.13
CA GLY A 123 3.35 0.98 9.13
C GLY A 123 3.55 2.49 8.94
N LEU A 124 3.36 2.99 7.71
CA LEU A 124 3.41 4.43 7.41
C LEU A 124 2.13 5.17 7.79
N ALA A 125 1.00 4.49 7.95
CA ALA A 125 -0.27 5.11 8.31
C ALA A 125 -0.22 5.90 9.64
N PRO A 126 0.26 5.34 10.77
CA PRO A 126 0.37 6.10 12.02
C PRO A 126 1.36 7.26 11.92
N ILE A 127 2.41 7.12 11.11
CA ILE A 127 3.40 8.19 10.90
C ILE A 127 2.71 9.40 10.25
N PHE A 128 1.95 9.20 9.16
CA PHE A 128 1.26 10.31 8.51
C PHE A 128 0.09 10.88 9.33
N LEU A 129 -0.68 10.04 10.05
CA LEU A 129 -1.80 10.52 10.86
C LEU A 129 -1.35 11.27 12.12
N PHE A 130 -0.33 10.76 12.82
CA PHE A 130 0.04 11.23 14.15
C PHE A 130 1.33 12.06 14.18
N SER A 131 2.03 12.24 13.05
CA SER A 131 3.24 13.11 12.95
C SER A 131 3.02 14.54 13.44
N ARG A 132 1.79 15.07 13.38
CA ARG A 132 1.50 16.41 13.91
C ARG A 132 1.50 16.49 15.44
N TRP A 133 1.26 15.37 16.13
CA TRP A 133 1.18 15.32 17.59
C TRP A 133 2.44 14.73 18.23
N VAL A 134 3.18 13.91 17.50
CA VAL A 134 4.43 13.30 17.92
C VAL A 134 5.57 14.07 17.26
N GLY A 135 6.28 14.89 18.02
CA GLY A 135 7.49 15.57 17.54
C GLY A 135 8.51 14.58 16.96
N TYR A 136 9.51 15.09 16.22
CA TYR A 136 10.46 14.25 15.49
C TYR A 136 11.14 13.22 16.41
N SER A 137 10.90 11.94 16.14
CA SER A 137 11.47 10.80 16.86
C SER A 137 11.81 9.68 15.87
N PRO A 138 13.11 9.48 15.54
CA PRO A 138 13.54 8.42 14.62
C PRO A 138 13.12 7.02 15.06
N LEU A 139 13.11 6.78 16.38
CA LEU A 139 12.69 5.50 16.94
C LEU A 139 11.21 5.19 16.68
N SER A 140 10.35 6.20 16.77
CA SER A 140 8.91 6.04 16.51
C SER A 140 8.64 5.69 15.05
N PHE A 141 9.42 6.30 14.13
CA PHE A 141 9.39 5.98 12.71
C PHE A 141 9.82 4.54 12.44
N HIS A 142 11.00 4.13 12.92
CA HIS A 142 11.55 2.81 12.62
C HIS A 142 10.70 1.68 13.23
N LEU A 143 10.19 1.85 14.44
CA LEU A 143 9.34 0.83 15.06
C LEU A 143 8.06 0.59 14.27
N ALA A 144 7.35 1.65 13.87
CA ALA A 144 6.13 1.54 13.10
C ALA A 144 6.38 1.00 11.67
N PHE A 145 7.44 1.48 11.01
CA PHE A 145 7.80 1.05 9.66
C PHE A 145 8.18 -0.43 9.62
N TRP A 146 9.12 -0.85 10.47
CA TRP A 146 9.59 -2.24 10.47
C TRP A 146 8.53 -3.22 10.96
N SER A 147 7.66 -2.82 11.89
CA SER A 147 6.53 -3.68 12.29
C SER A 147 5.57 -3.93 11.13
N GLY A 148 5.23 -2.90 10.34
CA GLY A 148 4.39 -3.06 9.15
C GLY A 148 5.05 -3.94 8.09
N MET A 149 6.33 -3.70 7.82
CA MET A 149 7.09 -4.51 6.86
C MET A 149 7.18 -5.98 7.28
N LEU A 150 7.46 -6.26 8.56
CA LEU A 150 7.52 -7.62 9.09
C LEU A 150 6.17 -8.34 8.94
N LEU A 151 5.07 -7.68 9.28
CA LEU A 151 3.73 -8.25 9.13
C LEU A 151 3.40 -8.55 7.66
N GLY A 152 3.78 -7.66 6.74
CA GLY A 152 3.60 -7.90 5.30
C GLY A 152 4.44 -9.08 4.78
N VAL A 153 5.68 -9.24 5.24
CA VAL A 153 6.53 -10.40 4.90
C VAL A 153 5.96 -11.69 5.49
N LEU A 154 5.55 -11.67 6.76
CA LEU A 154 4.89 -12.82 7.40
C LEU A 154 3.60 -13.21 6.66
N GLN A 155 2.82 -12.23 6.20
CA GLN A 155 1.63 -12.47 5.38
C GLN A 155 1.97 -13.07 4.02
N ALA A 156 3.06 -12.64 3.38
CA ALA A 156 3.55 -13.21 2.12
C ALA A 156 4.01 -14.67 2.30
N MET A 157 4.62 -14.99 3.44
CA MET A 157 5.01 -16.35 3.82
C MET A 157 3.86 -17.20 4.38
N GLN A 158 2.65 -16.64 4.49
CA GLN A 158 1.48 -17.29 5.11
C GLN A 158 1.70 -17.75 6.57
N LEU A 159 2.57 -17.05 7.30
CA LEU A 159 2.93 -17.35 8.69
C LEU A 159 2.04 -16.62 9.72
N ILE A 160 1.03 -15.88 9.28
CA ILE A 160 0.08 -15.21 10.18
C ILE A 160 -0.87 -16.25 10.77
N PRO A 161 -1.06 -16.29 12.11
CA PRO A 161 -1.92 -17.26 12.75
C PRO A 161 -3.39 -17.10 12.35
N ALA A 162 -4.09 -18.23 12.21
CA ALA A 162 -5.51 -18.26 11.87
C ALA A 162 -6.41 -17.54 12.90
N SER A 163 -5.93 -17.37 14.13
CA SER A 163 -6.64 -16.62 15.19
C SER A 163 -6.84 -15.14 14.86
N TRP A 164 -6.12 -14.60 13.87
CA TRP A 164 -6.30 -13.23 13.41
C TRP A 164 -7.39 -13.11 12.33
N ALA A 165 -7.94 -14.21 11.84
CA ALA A 165 -9.00 -14.17 10.83
C ALA A 165 -10.24 -13.45 11.37
N ILE A 166 -10.76 -12.49 10.61
CA ILE A 166 -12.02 -11.80 10.91
C ILE A 166 -13.05 -12.18 9.83
N GLY A 167 -14.07 -12.95 10.23
CA GLY A 167 -15.12 -13.48 9.37
C GLY A 167 -14.73 -14.78 8.63
N ASP A 168 -15.64 -15.30 7.81
CA ASP A 168 -15.49 -16.61 7.13
C ASP A 168 -15.07 -16.51 5.65
N GLY A 169 -14.70 -15.30 5.18
CA GLY A 169 -14.38 -15.05 3.78
C GLY A 169 -12.95 -15.43 3.37
N LYS A 170 -12.72 -15.59 2.04
CA LYS A 170 -11.38 -15.84 1.43
C LYS A 170 -10.29 -14.86 1.88
N TYR A 171 -10.68 -13.64 2.29
CA TYR A 171 -9.78 -12.57 2.71
C TYR A 171 -9.84 -12.28 4.22
N ALA A 172 -10.41 -13.16 5.04
CA ALA A 172 -10.57 -12.97 6.49
C ALA A 172 -9.24 -12.73 7.22
N ILE A 173 -8.20 -13.50 6.88
CA ILE A 173 -6.85 -13.33 7.42
C ILE A 173 -6.27 -11.98 6.98
N LEU A 174 -6.39 -11.60 5.69
CA LEU A 174 -5.89 -10.31 5.22
C LEU A 174 -6.57 -9.13 5.91
N LEU A 175 -7.89 -9.19 6.09
CA LEU A 175 -8.64 -8.16 6.80
C LEU A 175 -8.14 -8.02 8.24
N GLY A 176 -8.00 -9.14 8.93
CA GLY A 176 -7.45 -9.20 10.29
C GLY A 176 -6.04 -8.66 10.40
N THR A 177 -5.12 -9.12 9.54
CA THR A 177 -3.72 -8.66 9.52
C THR A 177 -3.63 -7.15 9.30
N ASN A 178 -4.46 -6.57 8.44
CA ASN A 178 -4.46 -5.12 8.24
C ASN A 178 -5.05 -4.38 9.45
N LEU A 179 -6.13 -4.88 10.06
CA LEU A 179 -6.72 -4.22 11.24
C LEU A 179 -5.82 -4.30 12.46
N TYR A 180 -5.39 -5.51 12.85
CA TYR A 180 -4.49 -5.73 13.98
C TYR A 180 -3.10 -5.15 13.69
N GLY A 181 -2.62 -5.23 12.46
CA GLY A 181 -1.36 -4.64 12.03
C GLY A 181 -1.36 -3.12 12.15
N LEU A 182 -2.44 -2.44 11.77
CA LEU A 182 -2.58 -1.00 11.97
C LEU A 182 -2.55 -0.63 13.46
N ALA A 183 -3.27 -1.38 14.30
CA ALA A 183 -3.28 -1.16 15.74
C ALA A 183 -1.87 -1.36 16.35
N LEU A 184 -1.18 -2.43 15.94
CA LEU A 184 0.17 -2.75 16.41
C LEU A 184 1.20 -1.71 15.94
N CYS A 185 1.16 -1.29 14.67
CA CYS A 185 2.04 -0.24 14.16
C CYS A 185 1.78 1.11 14.86
N SER A 186 0.52 1.42 15.18
CA SER A 186 0.16 2.63 15.94
C SER A 186 0.67 2.56 17.38
N ALA A 187 0.53 1.41 18.05
CA ALA A 187 1.09 1.21 19.39
C ALA A 187 2.62 1.32 19.38
N ALA A 188 3.28 0.70 18.40
CA ALA A 188 4.72 0.77 18.20
C ALA A 188 5.21 2.20 17.96
N PHE A 189 4.42 3.02 17.24
CA PHE A 189 4.69 4.44 17.02
C PHE A 189 4.69 5.26 18.33
N PHE A 190 3.76 5.00 19.25
CA PHE A 190 3.68 5.75 20.51
C PHE A 190 4.61 5.24 21.63
N LEU A 191 5.14 4.02 21.50
CA LEU A 191 5.98 3.37 22.52
C LEU A 191 7.23 4.19 22.94
N PRO A 192 8.00 4.81 22.02
CA PRO A 192 9.15 5.62 22.38
C PRO A 192 8.77 6.92 23.12
N LEU A 193 7.58 7.47 22.86
CA LEU A 193 7.11 8.68 23.54
C LEU A 193 6.81 8.44 25.01
N LEU A 194 6.18 7.30 25.34
CA LEU A 194 5.92 6.92 26.72
C LEU A 194 7.24 6.70 27.49
N SER A 195 8.23 6.11 26.83
CA SER A 195 9.56 5.85 27.40
C SER A 195 10.39 7.13 27.60
N ALA A 196 10.31 8.09 26.67
CA ALA A 196 10.97 9.39 26.80
C ALA A 196 10.36 10.25 27.92
N ARG A 197 9.03 10.22 28.09
CA ARG A 197 8.33 10.93 29.17
C ARG A 197 8.69 10.39 30.56
N ASN A 198 8.89 9.08 30.69
CA ASN A 198 9.32 8.47 31.95
C ASN A 198 10.77 8.81 32.32
N ARG A 199 11.66 9.00 31.33
CA ARG A 199 13.05 9.42 31.58
C ARG A 199 13.15 10.84 32.14
N LEU A 200 12.34 11.79 31.65
CA LEU A 200 12.34 13.17 32.15
C LEU A 200 11.77 13.27 33.58
N ARG A 201 10.70 12.53 33.88
CA ARG A 201 10.14 12.45 35.25
C ARG A 201 11.09 11.81 36.27
N GLY A 202 12.06 11.01 35.83
CA GLY A 202 13.10 10.43 36.69
C GLY A 202 14.18 11.43 37.12
N CYS A 203 14.41 12.49 36.34
CA CYS A 203 15.41 13.53 36.67
C CYS A 203 14.84 14.67 37.53
N GLU A 204 13.52 14.82 37.61
CA GLU A 204 12.85 15.82 38.47
C GLU A 204 12.70 15.35 39.93
N ASN A 205 13.09 14.12 40.27
CA ASN A 205 13.16 13.62 41.64
C ASN A 205 14.62 13.31 42.06
N PRO A 206 15.50 14.31 42.24
CA PRO A 206 16.64 14.11 43.12
C PRO A 206 16.11 14.24 44.56
N VAL A 207 16.10 13.11 45.29
CA VAL A 207 16.05 13.12 46.76
C VAL A 207 17.40 13.65 47.27
#